data_AF-A0A7C2SK40-F1
#
_entry.id   AF-A0A7C2SK40-F1
#
_cell.length_a   1.000
_cell.length_b   1.000
_cell.length_c   1.000
_cell.angle_alpha   90.00
_cell.angle_beta   90.00
_cell.angle_gamma   90.00
#
_symmetry.space_group_name_H-M   'P 1'
#
loop_
_entity.id
_entity.type
_entity.pdbx_description
1 polymer ?
#
loop_
_entity_poly.entity_id
_entity_poly.type
_entity_poly.pdbx_seq_one_letter_code
_entity_poly.pdbx_strand_id
1 'polypeptide(L)'
;MPLAAIARRPVPVAALALAAMAWSAPPAAAHEAALPIAGRKVALDADGSGARSFRFRSEKGYDELAASHDPRLGAALLVVGTGGGGNRGPRIELDPARWTPIGPDDAPAGWRYDDPDGTRGGVTRVTLKQGRVAVRARGPSWTYAPTDAQEELWVHLLVEDQWACARFGGDVRKSAPGVFSARDAPSPAACPAPLCGDGVAEADEACDDGDLDPGDGCASDCTVSTCAGESFESTFAALQTVVLDRYGCTAGSCHGGDAHPSGLEIVHATVPGALDANHAALLQATPANAAYAQFVAPGDPSASLLKQALWAKLHCGATPPPPLCDVLDAQNVQPMPAGGALEASELEALALWIEDGAPRDGVVAGTAELLDVCLPDPDPPPPSGGLPAS
;
A
#
# COMPACT_ATOMS: atom_id res chain seq x y z
N MET A 1 -0.21 93.91 -18.23
CA MET A 1 -0.91 92.68 -17.80
C MET A 1 -0.19 91.47 -18.37
N PRO A 2 0.52 90.67 -17.55
CA PRO A 2 0.82 89.29 -17.89
C PRO A 2 0.04 88.34 -16.96
N LEU A 3 -0.60 87.34 -17.58
CA LEU A 3 -1.31 86.26 -16.89
C LEU A 3 -0.33 85.43 -16.05
N ALA A 4 -0.63 85.25 -14.76
CA ALA A 4 0.04 84.30 -13.89
C ALA A 4 -0.52 82.89 -14.14
N ALA A 5 0.36 81.94 -14.45
CA ALA A 5 0.04 80.54 -14.68
C ALA A 5 -0.40 79.86 -13.37
N ILE A 6 -1.57 79.22 -13.38
CA ILE A 6 -2.11 78.42 -12.29
C ILE A 6 -1.49 77.02 -12.35
N ALA A 7 -0.63 76.69 -11.39
CA ALA A 7 -0.09 75.35 -11.22
C ALA A 7 -1.16 74.39 -10.67
N ARG A 8 -1.54 73.38 -11.44
CA ARG A 8 -2.41 72.27 -10.98
C ARG A 8 -1.59 71.29 -10.15
N ARG A 9 -1.99 71.06 -8.90
CA ARG A 9 -1.46 69.98 -8.06
C ARG A 9 -2.07 68.64 -8.47
N PRO A 10 -1.31 67.53 -8.53
CA PRO A 10 -1.86 66.22 -8.81
C PRO A 10 -2.61 65.68 -7.57
N VAL A 11 -3.80 65.13 -7.79
CA VAL A 11 -4.58 64.39 -6.79
C VAL A 11 -4.07 62.94 -6.77
N PRO A 12 -3.73 62.34 -5.62
CA PRO A 12 -3.35 60.94 -5.58
C PRO A 12 -4.62 60.09 -5.72
N VAL A 13 -4.68 59.28 -6.77
CA VAL A 13 -5.69 58.22 -6.92
C VAL A 13 -5.24 57.07 -6.03
N ALA A 14 -5.87 56.92 -4.87
CA ALA A 14 -5.69 55.76 -4.02
C ALA A 14 -6.36 54.55 -4.69
N ALA A 15 -5.55 53.66 -5.26
CA ALA A 15 -6.01 52.37 -5.75
C ALA A 15 -6.40 51.50 -4.55
N LEU A 16 -7.71 51.32 -4.31
CA LEU A 16 -8.21 50.28 -3.43
C LEU A 16 -8.00 48.93 -4.12
N ALA A 17 -6.95 48.22 -3.69
CA ALA A 17 -6.81 46.79 -3.96
C ALA A 17 -7.81 46.04 -3.06
N LEU A 18 -8.92 45.60 -3.65
CA LEU A 18 -9.78 44.59 -3.06
C LEU A 18 -9.02 43.27 -3.05
N ALA A 19 -8.39 42.95 -1.92
CA ALA A 19 -7.87 41.62 -1.66
C ALA A 19 -9.07 40.67 -1.51
N ALA A 20 -9.39 39.93 -2.57
CA ALA A 20 -10.25 38.76 -2.46
C ALA A 20 -9.48 37.73 -1.63
N MET A 21 -9.77 37.65 -0.33
CA MET A 21 -9.38 36.52 0.49
C MET A 21 -10.18 35.32 -0.01
N ALA A 22 -9.57 34.51 -0.88
CA ALA A 22 -10.00 33.15 -1.08
C ALA A 22 -9.73 32.42 0.24
N TRP A 23 -10.74 32.29 1.09
CA TRP A 23 -10.72 31.30 2.15
C TRP A 23 -10.80 29.93 1.48
N SER A 24 -9.63 29.35 1.22
CA SER A 24 -9.51 27.89 1.15
C SER A 24 -9.97 27.37 2.51
N ALA A 25 -11.11 26.67 2.55
CA ALA A 25 -11.52 25.94 3.74
C ALA A 25 -10.38 24.97 4.12
N PRO A 26 -10.09 24.79 5.41
CA PRO A 26 -9.16 23.73 5.81
C PRO A 26 -9.74 22.36 5.40
N PRO A 27 -8.90 21.34 5.13
CA PRO A 27 -9.35 19.98 4.77
C PRO A 27 -10.32 19.37 5.79
N ALA A 28 -10.32 19.87 7.04
CA ALA A 28 -11.28 19.53 8.09
C ALA A 28 -12.77 19.75 7.70
N ALA A 29 -13.07 20.62 6.73
CA ALA A 29 -14.45 20.85 6.29
C ALA A 29 -14.99 19.77 5.33
N ALA A 30 -14.13 18.90 4.77
CA ALA A 30 -14.57 17.85 3.85
C ALA A 30 -15.33 16.70 4.55
N HIS A 31 -15.05 16.45 5.84
CA HIS A 31 -15.69 15.35 6.59
C HIS A 31 -16.92 15.70 7.43
N GLU A 32 -17.21 16.99 7.66
CA GLU A 32 -18.48 17.37 8.31
C GLU A 32 -19.72 17.10 7.43
N ALA A 33 -19.53 16.72 6.16
CA ALA A 33 -20.60 16.48 5.20
C ALA A 33 -20.82 15.01 4.81
N ALA A 34 -20.20 14.01 5.46
CA ALA A 34 -20.40 12.61 5.06
C ALA A 34 -21.89 12.22 5.10
N LEU A 35 -22.44 11.76 3.97
CA LEU A 35 -23.85 11.50 3.72
C LEU A 35 -24.25 10.10 4.24
N PRO A 36 -24.99 9.98 5.34
CA PRO A 36 -25.46 8.69 5.82
C PRO A 36 -26.57 8.19 4.91
N ILE A 37 -26.46 6.95 4.41
CA ILE A 37 -27.45 6.34 3.52
C ILE A 37 -27.98 5.02 4.09
N ALA A 38 -29.29 4.81 3.92
CA ALA A 38 -29.97 3.57 4.26
C ALA A 38 -29.63 2.48 3.24
N GLY A 39 -29.33 1.28 3.73
CA GLY A 39 -28.90 0.14 2.96
C GLY A 39 -30.04 -0.83 2.66
N ARG A 40 -30.45 -0.98 1.40
CA ARG A 40 -31.44 -1.99 1.03
C ARG A 40 -30.90 -3.42 1.13
N LYS A 41 -29.66 -3.63 0.68
CA LYS A 41 -29.02 -4.96 0.70
C LYS A 41 -27.52 -4.85 0.56
N VAL A 42 -26.80 -5.66 1.33
CA VAL A 42 -25.40 -6.01 1.09
C VAL A 42 -25.23 -7.52 1.02
N ALA A 43 -24.35 -7.99 0.16
CA ALA A 43 -23.94 -9.38 0.08
C ALA A 43 -22.50 -9.47 -0.41
N LEU A 44 -21.64 -10.02 0.43
CA LEU A 44 -20.25 -10.37 0.18
C LEU A 44 -20.14 -11.90 0.22
N ASP A 45 -19.43 -12.44 -0.75
CA ASP A 45 -19.17 -13.86 -0.91
C ASP A 45 -17.72 -14.02 -1.40
N ALA A 46 -16.85 -14.52 -0.54
CA ALA A 46 -15.42 -14.69 -0.76
C ALA A 46 -14.88 -15.93 -0.01
N ASP A 47 -15.74 -16.88 0.33
CA ASP A 47 -15.43 -18.07 1.13
C ASP A 47 -14.70 -19.19 0.36
N GLY A 48 -14.40 -18.97 -0.92
CA GLY A 48 -13.74 -19.94 -1.78
C GLY A 48 -14.65 -21.04 -2.34
N SER A 49 -15.95 -21.06 -2.01
CA SER A 49 -16.92 -22.05 -2.53
C SER A 49 -17.42 -21.72 -3.94
N GLY A 50 -17.18 -20.49 -4.41
CA GLY A 50 -17.62 -20.01 -5.71
C GLY A 50 -16.88 -18.75 -6.16
N ALA A 51 -17.36 -18.13 -7.24
CA ALA A 51 -16.80 -16.88 -7.73
C ALA A 51 -17.00 -15.75 -6.70
N ARG A 52 -15.90 -15.15 -6.26
CA ARG A 52 -15.91 -14.03 -5.31
C ARG A 52 -16.81 -12.91 -5.82
N SER A 53 -17.60 -12.31 -4.94
CA SER A 53 -18.50 -11.23 -5.33
C SER A 53 -18.87 -10.32 -4.16
N PHE A 54 -19.11 -9.06 -4.50
CA PHE A 54 -19.70 -8.08 -3.61
C PHE A 54 -20.84 -7.34 -4.30
N ARG A 55 -21.92 -7.12 -3.57
CA ARG A 55 -23.11 -6.41 -4.05
C ARG A 55 -23.64 -5.53 -2.94
N PHE A 56 -23.73 -4.24 -3.22
CA PHE A 56 -24.36 -3.26 -2.37
C PHE A 56 -25.48 -2.53 -3.13
N ARG A 57 -26.53 -2.16 -2.40
CA ARG A 57 -27.60 -1.31 -2.90
C ARG A 57 -28.19 -0.50 -1.75
N SER A 58 -28.28 0.81 -1.91
CA SER A 58 -28.99 1.71 -0.99
C SER A 58 -30.51 1.67 -1.20
N GLU A 59 -31.25 2.25 -0.27
CA GLU A 59 -32.61 2.73 -0.53
C GLU A 59 -32.59 3.94 -1.49
N LYS A 60 -33.77 4.45 -1.84
CA LYS A 60 -33.90 5.68 -2.64
C LYS A 60 -33.82 6.92 -1.75
N GLY A 61 -33.49 8.07 -2.34
CA GLY A 61 -33.52 9.39 -1.70
C GLY A 61 -32.19 10.14 -1.71
N TYR A 62 -31.16 9.58 -2.35
CA TYR A 62 -29.79 10.11 -2.38
C TYR A 62 -29.45 10.72 -3.73
N ASP A 63 -30.35 11.55 -4.27
CA ASP A 63 -30.18 12.19 -5.59
C ASP A 63 -29.04 13.21 -5.59
N GLU A 64 -28.78 13.84 -4.45
CA GLU A 64 -27.71 14.81 -4.24
C GLU A 64 -26.33 14.29 -4.63
N LEU A 65 -26.02 13.03 -4.32
CA LEU A 65 -24.73 12.42 -4.65
C LEU A 65 -24.48 12.39 -6.16
N ALA A 66 -25.53 12.26 -6.98
CA ALA A 66 -25.41 12.28 -8.43
C ALA A 66 -25.59 13.68 -9.05
N ALA A 67 -26.26 14.59 -8.34
CA ALA A 67 -26.61 15.91 -8.83
C ALA A 67 -25.52 16.96 -8.58
N SER A 68 -24.77 16.82 -7.49
CA SER A 68 -23.81 17.84 -7.03
C SER A 68 -22.34 17.43 -7.16
N HIS A 69 -22.06 16.15 -7.44
CA HIS A 69 -20.69 15.61 -7.45
C HIS A 69 -20.40 14.84 -8.75
N ASP A 70 -19.22 15.07 -9.33
CA ASP A 70 -18.78 14.41 -10.56
C ASP A 70 -17.76 13.29 -10.27
N PRO A 71 -18.12 12.00 -10.40
CA PRO A 71 -17.23 10.89 -10.12
C PRO A 71 -16.02 10.78 -11.06
N ARG A 72 -16.00 11.54 -12.17
CA ARG A 72 -14.80 11.65 -13.04
C ARG A 72 -13.69 12.47 -12.41
N LEU A 73 -13.99 13.28 -11.39
CA LEU A 73 -13.00 14.04 -10.64
C LEU A 73 -12.37 13.23 -9.50
N GLY A 74 -12.99 12.10 -9.15
CA GLY A 74 -12.51 11.14 -8.16
C GLY A 74 -13.66 10.27 -7.68
N ALA A 75 -13.43 8.98 -7.50
CA ALA A 75 -14.41 8.12 -6.85
C ALA A 75 -13.72 6.88 -6.27
N ALA A 76 -14.06 6.52 -5.05
CA ALA A 76 -13.47 5.38 -4.36
C ALA A 76 -14.51 4.55 -3.62
N LEU A 77 -14.31 3.24 -3.57
CA LEU A 77 -15.10 2.32 -2.76
C LEU A 77 -14.24 1.79 -1.61
N LEU A 78 -14.76 1.87 -0.40
CA LEU A 78 -14.18 1.24 0.78
C LEU A 78 -15.25 0.39 1.49
N VAL A 79 -14.86 -0.79 1.95
CA VAL A 79 -15.74 -1.70 2.70
C VAL A 79 -15.04 -2.08 3.99
N VAL A 80 -15.71 -1.85 5.10
CA VAL A 80 -15.14 -2.01 6.45
C VAL A 80 -16.05 -2.92 7.25
N GLY A 81 -15.51 -3.99 7.80
CA GLY A 81 -16.15 -4.84 8.79
C GLY A 81 -15.86 -4.39 10.22
N THR A 82 -16.56 -4.95 11.19
CA THR A 82 -16.27 -4.79 12.62
C THR A 82 -16.42 -6.16 13.28
N GLY A 83 -15.61 -6.45 14.30
CA GLY A 83 -15.59 -7.76 14.95
C GLY A 83 -14.18 -8.32 15.08
N GLY A 84 -13.99 -9.60 14.76
CA GLY A 84 -12.71 -10.33 14.84
C GLY A 84 -11.62 -9.84 13.86
N GLY A 85 -10.83 -10.73 13.28
CA GLY A 85 -9.81 -10.36 12.28
C GLY A 85 -10.37 -10.00 10.90
N GLY A 86 -9.59 -9.26 10.11
CA GLY A 86 -9.89 -8.98 8.69
C GLY A 86 -10.99 -7.93 8.47
N ASN A 87 -11.02 -6.90 9.33
CA ASN A 87 -12.11 -5.92 9.40
C ASN A 87 -12.07 -4.83 8.33
N ARG A 88 -11.17 -4.88 7.34
CA ARG A 88 -11.07 -3.80 6.35
C ARG A 88 -10.65 -4.33 4.98
N GLY A 89 -11.31 -3.82 3.93
CA GLY A 89 -10.91 -4.03 2.54
C GLY A 89 -10.06 -2.86 2.03
N PRO A 90 -9.34 -3.04 0.90
CA PRO A 90 -8.56 -1.96 0.31
C PRO A 90 -9.48 -0.80 -0.12
N ARG A 91 -8.93 0.42 -0.15
CA ARG A 91 -9.57 1.52 -0.86
C ARG A 91 -9.45 1.27 -2.37
N ILE A 92 -10.59 1.09 -3.01
CA ILE A 92 -10.66 0.82 -4.45
C ILE A 92 -10.93 2.12 -5.18
N GLU A 93 -9.86 2.74 -5.66
CA GLU A 93 -9.92 3.87 -6.59
C GLU A 93 -10.56 3.45 -7.92
N LEU A 94 -11.62 4.13 -8.35
CA LEU A 94 -12.34 3.82 -9.58
C LEU A 94 -11.79 4.67 -10.73
N ASP A 95 -11.55 4.06 -11.90
CA ASP A 95 -10.99 4.75 -13.07
C ASP A 95 -11.93 5.86 -13.57
N PRO A 96 -11.50 7.15 -13.54
CA PRO A 96 -12.28 8.27 -14.05
C PRO A 96 -12.81 8.09 -15.47
N ALA A 97 -12.06 7.42 -16.35
CA ALA A 97 -12.41 7.24 -17.76
C ALA A 97 -13.56 6.23 -17.97
N ARG A 98 -13.93 5.47 -16.94
CA ARG A 98 -14.99 4.44 -17.00
C ARG A 98 -16.35 4.96 -16.54
N TRP A 99 -16.41 6.20 -16.07
CA TRP A 99 -17.65 6.87 -15.69
C TRP A 99 -18.34 7.48 -16.90
N THR A 100 -19.63 7.19 -17.04
CA THR A 100 -20.49 7.74 -18.08
C THR A 100 -21.70 8.44 -17.44
N PRO A 101 -22.01 9.68 -17.85
CA PRO A 101 -23.23 10.33 -17.42
C PRO A 101 -24.46 9.60 -17.98
N ILE A 102 -25.54 9.62 -17.22
CA ILE A 102 -26.83 9.09 -17.63
C ILE A 102 -27.72 10.27 -18.01
N GLY A 103 -27.80 10.55 -19.31
CA GLY A 103 -28.48 11.73 -19.83
C GLY A 103 -27.48 12.71 -20.45
N PRO A 104 -27.81 14.01 -20.53
CA PRO A 104 -26.90 15.05 -21.01
C PRO A 104 -25.67 15.19 -20.10
N ASP A 105 -24.50 15.43 -20.69
CA ASP A 105 -23.22 15.58 -19.98
C ASP A 105 -23.17 16.83 -19.08
N ASP A 106 -23.88 17.90 -19.44
CA ASP A 106 -23.93 19.17 -18.72
C ASP A 106 -24.94 19.18 -17.56
N ALA A 107 -25.84 18.20 -17.53
CA ALA A 107 -26.84 18.01 -16.48
C ALA A 107 -27.20 16.51 -16.34
N PRO A 108 -26.25 15.68 -15.86
CA PRO A 108 -26.46 14.24 -15.78
C PRO A 108 -27.58 13.90 -14.79
N ALA A 109 -28.51 13.02 -15.21
CA ALA A 109 -29.55 12.49 -14.32
C ALA A 109 -29.04 11.33 -13.43
N GLY A 110 -27.72 11.12 -13.42
CA GLY A 110 -27.06 10.00 -12.79
C GLY A 110 -25.73 9.67 -13.44
N TRP A 111 -25.01 8.75 -12.82
CA TRP A 111 -23.71 8.27 -13.28
C TRP A 111 -23.67 6.75 -13.31
N ARG A 112 -22.93 6.23 -14.28
CA ARG A 112 -22.69 4.80 -14.42
C ARG A 112 -21.20 4.55 -14.66
N TYR A 113 -20.61 3.77 -13.77
CA TYR A 113 -19.29 3.17 -13.96
C TYR A 113 -19.47 1.79 -14.60
N ASP A 114 -18.73 1.53 -15.68
CA ASP A 114 -18.70 0.22 -16.33
C ASP A 114 -17.25 -0.25 -16.55
N ASP A 115 -16.87 -1.30 -15.84
CA ASP A 115 -15.57 -1.97 -15.96
C ASP A 115 -15.82 -3.49 -16.00
N PRO A 116 -16.17 -4.06 -17.17
CA PRO A 116 -16.65 -5.45 -17.25
C PRO A 116 -15.61 -6.47 -16.74
N ASP A 117 -14.33 -6.11 -16.80
CA ASP A 117 -13.21 -6.96 -16.38
C ASP A 117 -12.86 -6.77 -14.89
N GLY A 118 -13.42 -5.74 -14.23
CA GLY A 118 -13.19 -5.46 -12.82
C GLY A 118 -11.73 -5.15 -12.52
N THR A 119 -11.09 -4.37 -13.39
CA THR A 119 -9.66 -4.04 -13.28
C THR A 119 -9.34 -3.23 -12.02
N ARG A 120 -10.32 -2.53 -11.46
CA ARG A 120 -10.20 -1.81 -10.17
C ARG A 120 -10.89 -2.58 -9.05
N GLY A 121 -10.11 -3.34 -8.26
CA GLY A 121 -10.59 -4.07 -7.09
C GLY A 121 -11.78 -5.02 -7.36
N GLY A 122 -11.91 -5.53 -8.58
CA GLY A 122 -13.05 -6.36 -9.00
C GLY A 122 -14.37 -5.62 -9.18
N VAL A 123 -14.41 -4.29 -9.01
CA VAL A 123 -15.63 -3.48 -9.17
C VAL A 123 -15.99 -3.43 -10.65
N THR A 124 -17.11 -4.05 -10.98
CA THR A 124 -17.58 -4.16 -12.37
C THR A 124 -18.60 -3.12 -12.78
N ARG A 125 -19.37 -2.61 -11.80
CA ARG A 125 -20.41 -1.61 -12.04
C ARG A 125 -20.73 -0.82 -10.79
N VAL A 126 -20.78 0.49 -10.95
CA VAL A 126 -21.39 1.42 -9.99
C VAL A 126 -22.50 2.19 -10.68
N THR A 127 -23.59 2.47 -9.99
CA THR A 127 -24.69 3.26 -10.53
C THR A 127 -25.20 4.21 -9.46
N LEU A 128 -25.18 5.51 -9.80
CA LEU A 128 -25.76 6.61 -9.03
C LEU A 128 -26.95 7.12 -9.84
N LYS A 129 -28.16 6.61 -9.58
CA LYS A 129 -29.33 6.93 -10.42
C LYS A 129 -30.62 6.81 -9.64
N GLN A 130 -31.57 7.74 -9.87
CA GLN A 130 -32.89 7.73 -9.23
C GLN A 130 -32.78 7.66 -7.70
N GLY A 131 -31.89 8.49 -7.16
CA GLY A 131 -31.57 8.59 -5.74
C GLY A 131 -31.04 7.31 -5.12
N ARG A 132 -30.45 6.41 -5.91
CA ARG A 132 -29.95 5.12 -5.45
C ARG A 132 -28.49 4.95 -5.84
N VAL A 133 -27.74 4.42 -4.89
CA VAL A 133 -26.38 3.91 -5.05
C VAL A 133 -26.43 2.40 -5.17
N ALA A 134 -25.75 1.84 -6.17
CA ALA A 134 -25.57 0.41 -6.31
C ALA A 134 -24.16 0.08 -6.79
N VAL A 135 -23.54 -0.91 -6.16
CA VAL A 135 -22.18 -1.38 -6.46
C VAL A 135 -22.22 -2.88 -6.71
N ARG A 136 -21.47 -3.32 -7.72
CA ARG A 136 -21.26 -4.73 -8.02
C ARG A 136 -19.78 -4.98 -8.28
N ALA A 137 -19.19 -5.89 -7.52
CA ALA A 137 -17.87 -6.43 -7.78
C ALA A 137 -17.91 -7.95 -7.90
N ARG A 138 -17.00 -8.52 -8.69
CA ARG A 138 -16.95 -9.95 -9.01
C ARG A 138 -15.53 -10.39 -9.37
N GLY A 139 -15.32 -11.69 -9.28
CA GLY A 139 -14.11 -12.33 -9.79
C GLY A 139 -12.95 -12.27 -8.81
N PRO A 140 -11.79 -12.82 -9.18
CA PRO A 140 -10.63 -12.94 -8.30
C PRO A 140 -10.07 -11.59 -7.85
N SER A 141 -10.27 -10.53 -8.64
CA SER A 141 -9.82 -9.17 -8.31
C SER A 141 -10.57 -8.53 -7.14
N TRP A 142 -11.71 -9.09 -6.71
CA TRP A 142 -12.35 -8.68 -5.45
C TRP A 142 -11.64 -9.34 -4.27
N THR A 143 -10.79 -8.57 -3.57
CA THR A 143 -9.88 -9.11 -2.56
C THR A 143 -10.42 -9.05 -1.14
N TYR A 144 -11.38 -8.16 -0.83
CA TYR A 144 -11.91 -8.07 0.53
C TYR A 144 -12.67 -9.35 0.96
N ALA A 145 -12.15 -10.01 1.99
CA ALA A 145 -12.71 -11.17 2.64
C ALA A 145 -12.47 -11.09 4.15
N PRO A 146 -13.52 -10.94 4.98
CA PRO A 146 -13.36 -10.94 6.43
C PRO A 146 -12.82 -12.29 6.90
N THR A 147 -11.85 -12.33 7.82
CA THR A 147 -11.30 -13.61 8.31
C THR A 147 -12.12 -14.20 9.45
N ASP A 148 -12.95 -13.39 10.10
CA ASP A 148 -13.89 -13.79 11.14
C ASP A 148 -15.32 -13.32 10.87
N ALA A 149 -16.26 -13.80 11.67
CA ALA A 149 -17.61 -13.26 11.68
C ALA A 149 -17.61 -11.77 12.07
N GLN A 150 -18.38 -10.99 11.34
CA GLN A 150 -18.51 -9.55 11.50
C GLN A 150 -19.81 -9.20 12.24
N GLU A 151 -19.73 -8.27 13.19
CA GLU A 151 -20.88 -7.69 13.88
C GLU A 151 -21.59 -6.67 12.98
N GLU A 152 -20.81 -5.82 12.32
CA GLU A 152 -21.29 -4.85 11.34
C GLU A 152 -20.46 -4.87 10.05
N LEU A 153 -21.06 -4.44 8.96
CA LEU A 153 -20.39 -4.14 7.71
C LEU A 153 -20.80 -2.75 7.21
N TRP A 154 -19.81 -1.91 6.98
CA TRP A 154 -19.92 -0.56 6.44
C TRP A 154 -19.50 -0.54 4.98
N VAL A 155 -20.25 0.21 4.17
CA VAL A 155 -19.94 0.48 2.76
C VAL A 155 -19.80 1.97 2.59
N HIS A 156 -18.62 2.41 2.20
CA HIS A 156 -18.26 3.81 1.98
C HIS A 156 -18.03 4.02 0.48
N LEU A 157 -18.60 5.09 -0.06
CA LEU A 157 -18.39 5.52 -1.43
C LEU A 157 -18.02 7.00 -1.41
N LEU A 158 -16.81 7.31 -1.87
CA LEU A 158 -16.38 8.66 -2.16
C LEU A 158 -16.76 9.00 -3.60
N VAL A 159 -17.31 10.19 -3.82
CA VAL A 159 -17.54 10.78 -5.13
C VAL A 159 -17.09 12.23 -5.07
N GLU A 160 -16.06 12.56 -5.84
CA GLU A 160 -15.33 13.83 -5.75
C GLU A 160 -14.79 14.05 -4.33
N ASP A 161 -15.45 14.89 -3.54
CA ASP A 161 -15.15 15.23 -2.15
C ASP A 161 -16.24 14.74 -1.17
N GLN A 162 -17.29 14.10 -1.66
CA GLN A 162 -18.44 13.67 -0.87
C GLN A 162 -18.38 12.18 -0.53
N TRP A 163 -18.26 11.88 0.75
CA TRP A 163 -18.43 10.52 1.27
C TRP A 163 -19.90 10.17 1.47
N ALA A 164 -20.30 8.96 1.09
CA ALA A 164 -21.57 8.36 1.46
C ALA A 164 -21.34 7.02 2.17
N CYS A 165 -22.00 6.78 3.30
CA CYS A 165 -21.79 5.58 4.10
C CYS A 165 -23.10 4.82 4.41
N ALA A 166 -23.05 3.49 4.34
CA ALA A 166 -24.15 2.61 4.73
C ALA A 166 -23.68 1.59 5.76
N ARG A 167 -24.38 1.50 6.90
CA ARG A 167 -24.08 0.56 7.98
C ARG A 167 -25.01 -0.64 7.96
N PHE A 168 -24.49 -1.86 8.02
CA PHE A 168 -25.26 -3.10 8.14
C PHE A 168 -24.85 -3.88 9.39
N GLY A 169 -25.60 -3.77 10.49
CA GLY A 169 -25.37 -4.56 11.72
C GLY A 169 -26.64 -5.06 12.44
N GLY A 170 -27.83 -4.73 11.92
CA GLY A 170 -29.12 -5.16 12.48
C GLY A 170 -29.57 -6.51 11.93
N ASP A 171 -30.34 -6.48 10.82
CA ASP A 171 -30.85 -7.68 10.15
C ASP A 171 -29.76 -8.42 9.33
N VAL A 172 -28.72 -8.88 10.03
CA VAL A 172 -27.65 -9.71 9.49
C VAL A 172 -28.17 -11.12 9.25
N ARG A 173 -28.09 -11.59 8.01
CA ARG A 173 -28.60 -12.90 7.57
C ARG A 173 -27.52 -13.97 7.52
N LYS A 174 -26.28 -13.57 7.23
CA LYS A 174 -25.09 -14.44 7.23
C LYS A 174 -23.89 -13.61 7.67
N SER A 175 -23.08 -14.16 8.56
CA SER A 175 -21.80 -13.60 8.97
C SER A 175 -20.88 -14.75 9.37
N ALA A 176 -19.79 -14.91 8.63
CA ALA A 176 -18.78 -15.97 8.79
C ALA A 176 -17.50 -15.54 8.04
N PRO A 177 -16.36 -16.23 8.25
CA PRO A 177 -15.16 -16.01 7.43
C PRO A 177 -15.49 -16.04 5.93
N GLY A 178 -15.14 -14.98 5.22
CA GLY A 178 -15.36 -14.80 3.79
C GLY A 178 -16.81 -14.54 3.37
N VAL A 179 -17.81 -14.50 4.27
CA VAL A 179 -19.22 -14.29 3.90
C VAL A 179 -19.92 -13.29 4.79
N PHE A 180 -20.57 -12.31 4.17
CA PHE A 180 -21.47 -11.40 4.89
C PHE A 180 -22.72 -11.09 4.07
N SER A 181 -23.90 -11.12 4.68
CA SER A 181 -25.11 -10.61 4.01
C SER A 181 -26.12 -10.04 4.99
N ALA A 182 -26.65 -8.88 4.66
CA ALA A 182 -27.65 -8.17 5.46
C ALA A 182 -28.59 -7.38 4.54
N ARG A 183 -29.74 -6.96 5.06
CA ARG A 183 -30.74 -6.17 4.31
C ARG A 183 -31.40 -5.13 5.20
N ASP A 184 -32.14 -4.24 4.54
CA ASP A 184 -33.11 -3.34 5.17
C ASP A 184 -32.50 -2.54 6.34
N ALA A 185 -31.26 -2.09 6.15
CA ALA A 185 -30.51 -1.32 7.11
C ALA A 185 -30.97 0.15 7.10
N PRO A 186 -31.38 0.72 8.24
CA PRO A 186 -31.70 2.14 8.33
C PRO A 186 -30.46 2.99 8.07
N SER A 187 -30.68 4.26 7.71
CA SER A 187 -29.59 5.23 7.64
C SER A 187 -28.91 5.35 9.01
N PRO A 188 -27.58 5.26 9.10
CA PRO A 188 -26.89 5.51 10.36
C PRO A 188 -27.04 6.98 10.77
N ALA A 189 -26.85 7.28 12.05
CA ALA A 189 -26.97 8.64 12.58
C ALA A 189 -25.86 9.57 12.08
N ALA A 190 -24.67 8.99 11.85
CA ALA A 190 -23.51 9.61 11.23
C ALA A 190 -22.69 8.51 10.55
N CYS A 191 -21.79 8.91 9.66
CA CYS A 191 -20.70 8.03 9.23
C CYS A 191 -19.71 7.83 10.38
N PRO A 192 -18.92 6.73 10.39
CA PRO A 192 -17.87 6.52 11.37
C PRO A 192 -16.90 7.71 11.35
N ALA A 193 -16.27 7.95 12.50
CA ALA A 193 -15.14 8.87 12.66
C ALA A 193 -13.94 8.38 11.81
N PRO A 194 -12.85 9.17 11.70
CA PRO A 194 -11.78 8.92 10.75
C PRO A 194 -11.27 7.48 10.65
N LEU A 195 -11.05 7.03 9.43
CA LEU A 195 -10.78 5.65 9.05
C LEU A 195 -9.33 5.49 8.59
N CYS A 196 -8.43 5.41 9.56
CA CYS A 196 -7.01 5.24 9.30
C CYS A 196 -6.67 4.21 8.22
N GLY A 197 -5.88 4.61 7.23
CA GLY A 197 -5.53 3.82 6.05
C GLY A 197 -6.51 3.97 4.91
N ASP A 198 -7.27 5.07 4.83
CA ASP A 198 -8.18 5.37 3.70
C ASP A 198 -7.57 6.29 2.64
N GLY A 199 -6.32 6.68 2.77
CA GLY A 199 -5.55 7.53 1.88
C GLY A 199 -6.02 8.98 1.89
N VAL A 200 -6.77 9.40 2.92
CA VAL A 200 -7.19 10.78 3.15
C VAL A 200 -6.88 11.15 4.59
N ALA A 201 -5.73 11.78 4.84
CA ALA A 201 -5.39 12.23 6.19
C ALA A 201 -6.47 13.17 6.76
N GLU A 202 -7.24 12.65 7.71
CA GLU A 202 -8.37 13.34 8.33
C GLU A 202 -7.93 14.23 9.51
N ALA A 203 -8.84 15.04 10.06
CA ALA A 203 -8.48 16.03 11.09
C ALA A 203 -7.94 15.42 12.40
N ASP A 204 -8.28 14.17 12.71
CA ASP A 204 -7.80 13.44 13.89
C ASP A 204 -6.70 12.42 13.55
N GLU A 205 -6.23 12.40 12.30
CA GLU A 205 -5.15 11.55 11.82
C GLU A 205 -3.88 12.39 11.63
N ALA A 206 -2.75 11.89 12.12
CA ALA A 206 -1.47 12.56 11.94
C ALA A 206 -0.82 12.22 10.58
N CYS A 207 -1.26 11.13 9.96
CA CYS A 207 -0.91 10.62 8.64
C CYS A 207 -2.05 9.71 8.15
N ASP A 208 -2.11 9.43 6.85
CA ASP A 208 -2.89 8.33 6.28
C ASP A 208 -2.33 8.05 4.87
N ASP A 209 -1.70 6.90 4.69
CA ASP A 209 -1.05 6.42 3.46
C ASP A 209 -1.90 5.42 2.67
N GLY A 210 -3.12 5.13 3.12
CA GLY A 210 -4.05 4.28 2.37
C GLY A 210 -4.01 2.80 2.73
N ASP A 211 -3.27 2.41 3.77
CA ASP A 211 -3.39 1.09 4.40
C ASP A 211 -3.12 1.12 5.92
N LEU A 212 -2.98 -0.06 6.53
CA LEU A 212 -2.79 -0.22 7.97
C LEU A 212 -1.47 -0.94 8.28
N ASP A 213 -0.56 -1.01 7.30
CA ASP A 213 0.69 -1.73 7.44
C ASP A 213 1.64 -0.86 8.28
N PRO A 214 2.10 -1.35 9.45
CA PRO A 214 3.00 -0.55 10.26
C PRO A 214 4.38 -0.42 9.58
N GLY A 215 4.97 0.78 9.60
CA GLY A 215 6.41 0.98 9.31
C GLY A 215 6.75 1.67 7.98
N ASP A 216 5.76 2.06 7.21
CA ASP A 216 5.84 2.87 5.98
C ASP A 216 5.82 4.40 6.24
N GLY A 217 5.46 4.81 7.45
CA GLY A 217 5.36 6.22 7.83
C GLY A 217 4.02 6.58 8.46
N CYS A 218 3.01 5.70 8.31
CA CYS A 218 1.78 5.78 9.07
C CYS A 218 1.51 4.50 9.85
N ALA A 219 1.37 4.61 11.17
CA ALA A 219 0.97 3.45 11.94
C ALA A 219 -0.51 3.11 11.69
N SER A 220 -0.91 1.87 11.95
CA SER A 220 -2.31 1.41 11.86
C SER A 220 -3.33 2.16 12.75
N ASP A 221 -2.87 3.09 13.59
CA ASP A 221 -3.68 3.99 14.40
C ASP A 221 -3.63 5.46 13.93
N CYS A 222 -3.06 5.70 12.75
CA CYS A 222 -2.86 6.98 12.08
C CYS A 222 -2.10 7.99 12.92
N THR A 223 -1.23 7.48 13.78
CA THR A 223 -0.11 8.25 14.30
C THR A 223 1.03 8.22 13.29
N VAL A 224 1.71 9.36 13.12
CA VAL A 224 2.95 9.39 12.33
C VAL A 224 3.90 8.41 12.98
N SER A 225 4.13 7.29 12.31
CA SER A 225 5.20 6.39 12.65
C SER A 225 6.47 7.14 12.32
N THR A 226 7.18 7.63 13.34
CA THR A 226 8.56 8.04 13.11
C THR A 226 9.36 6.79 12.83
N CYS A 227 9.42 6.39 11.56
CA CYS A 227 10.50 5.53 11.13
C CYS A 227 11.81 6.27 11.50
N ALA A 228 12.51 5.76 12.52
CA ALA A 228 13.72 6.38 13.07
C ALA A 228 14.99 5.93 12.33
N GLY A 229 14.84 4.99 11.39
CA GLY A 229 15.91 4.43 10.57
C GLY A 229 16.32 5.33 9.39
N GLU A 230 17.33 4.88 8.65
CA GLU A 230 17.75 5.52 7.41
C GLU A 230 16.75 5.19 6.28
N SER A 231 16.47 6.15 5.40
CA SER A 231 15.51 5.98 4.30
C SER A 231 16.19 5.50 3.02
N PHE A 232 15.57 4.54 2.32
CA PHE A 232 16.06 3.99 1.04
C PHE A 232 14.96 3.92 -0.01
N GLU A 233 15.33 4.00 -1.29
CA GLU A 233 14.38 3.96 -2.41
C GLU A 233 13.83 2.56 -2.74
N SER A 234 14.45 1.49 -2.22
CA SER A 234 14.05 0.09 -2.46
C SER A 234 14.59 -0.84 -1.38
N THR A 235 14.00 -2.04 -1.25
CA THR A 235 14.52 -3.10 -0.36
C THR A 235 15.96 -3.46 -0.71
N PHE A 236 16.32 -3.53 -2.00
CA PHE A 236 17.69 -3.85 -2.38
C PHE A 236 18.68 -2.73 -2.01
N ALA A 237 18.28 -1.46 -2.14
CA ALA A 237 19.13 -0.34 -1.70
C ALA A 237 19.38 -0.37 -0.18
N ALA A 238 18.37 -0.76 0.60
CA ALA A 238 18.54 -0.99 2.04
C ALA A 238 19.47 -2.18 2.32
N LEU A 239 19.24 -3.34 1.70
CA LEU A 239 20.10 -4.53 1.87
C LEU A 239 21.56 -4.26 1.47
N GLN A 240 21.79 -3.52 0.39
CA GLN A 240 23.12 -3.10 -0.02
C GLN A 240 23.83 -2.36 1.12
N THR A 241 23.14 -1.41 1.76
CA THR A 241 23.76 -0.55 2.78
C THR A 241 23.86 -1.25 4.13
N VAL A 242 22.76 -1.86 4.58
CA VAL A 242 22.60 -2.48 5.90
C VAL A 242 23.32 -3.81 6.01
N VAL A 243 23.35 -4.62 4.94
CA VAL A 243 23.91 -5.97 4.97
C VAL A 243 25.25 -6.06 4.25
N LEU A 244 25.40 -5.46 3.06
CA LEU A 244 26.65 -5.63 2.30
C LEU A 244 27.72 -4.62 2.73
N ASP A 245 27.38 -3.34 2.82
CA ASP A 245 28.35 -2.28 3.14
C ASP A 245 28.69 -2.24 4.63
N ARG A 246 27.68 -2.27 5.52
CA ARG A 246 27.87 -2.24 6.99
C ARG A 246 28.79 -3.36 7.50
N TYR A 247 28.67 -4.56 6.93
CA TYR A 247 29.49 -5.71 7.29
C TYR A 247 30.80 -5.82 6.50
N GLY A 248 31.10 -4.83 5.66
CA GLY A 248 32.37 -4.72 4.94
C GLY A 248 32.52 -5.71 3.79
N CYS A 249 31.43 -6.29 3.27
CA CYS A 249 31.49 -7.19 2.12
C CYS A 249 32.09 -6.48 0.90
N THR A 250 31.78 -5.20 0.72
CA THR A 250 32.28 -4.35 -0.37
C THR A 250 33.67 -3.77 -0.14
N ALA A 251 34.38 -4.18 0.92
CA ALA A 251 35.78 -3.80 1.10
C ALA A 251 36.67 -4.45 0.03
N GLY A 252 37.69 -3.75 -0.46
CA GLY A 252 38.58 -4.23 -1.54
C GLY A 252 39.13 -5.63 -1.32
N SER A 253 39.61 -5.92 -0.10
CA SER A 253 40.15 -7.24 0.27
C SER A 253 39.11 -8.36 0.37
N CYS A 254 37.82 -8.02 0.39
CA CYS A 254 36.71 -8.98 0.44
C CYS A 254 36.06 -9.10 -0.94
N HIS A 255 35.28 -8.12 -1.39
CA HIS A 255 34.66 -8.16 -2.72
C HIS A 255 34.77 -6.85 -3.51
N GLY A 256 35.44 -5.82 -2.98
CA GLY A 256 35.40 -4.43 -3.43
C GLY A 256 36.42 -3.99 -4.49
N GLY A 257 36.66 -4.77 -5.53
CA GLY A 257 37.49 -4.35 -6.67
C GLY A 257 38.89 -5.00 -6.78
N ASP A 258 39.25 -5.88 -5.84
CA ASP A 258 40.31 -6.86 -6.06
C ASP A 258 39.68 -8.20 -6.49
N ALA A 259 40.42 -9.01 -7.27
CA ALA A 259 39.95 -10.33 -7.68
C ALA A 259 39.82 -11.26 -6.46
N HIS A 260 38.61 -11.35 -5.91
CA HIS A 260 38.33 -12.27 -4.81
C HIS A 260 38.15 -13.71 -5.33
N PRO A 261 38.74 -14.73 -4.67
CA PRO A 261 38.64 -16.12 -5.12
C PRO A 261 37.23 -16.69 -5.20
N SER A 262 36.23 -16.05 -4.57
CA SER A 262 34.83 -16.49 -4.69
C SER A 262 34.26 -16.29 -6.08
N GLY A 263 34.80 -15.36 -6.89
CA GLY A 263 34.21 -14.94 -8.15
C GLY A 263 33.09 -13.89 -8.02
N LEU A 264 32.88 -13.33 -6.83
CA LEU A 264 31.97 -12.20 -6.60
C LEU A 264 32.76 -10.90 -6.44
N GLU A 265 32.36 -9.89 -7.21
CA GLU A 265 32.84 -8.52 -7.10
C GLU A 265 31.64 -7.60 -6.87
N ILE A 266 31.63 -6.88 -5.76
CA ILE A 266 30.60 -5.91 -5.38
C ILE A 266 31.27 -4.70 -4.73
N VAL A 267 30.80 -3.49 -5.07
CA VAL A 267 31.41 -2.23 -4.64
C VAL A 267 30.48 -1.45 -3.72
N HIS A 268 31.02 -0.52 -2.94
CA HIS A 268 30.23 0.26 -1.97
C HIS A 268 29.10 1.05 -2.65
N ALA A 269 27.93 1.18 -2.02
CA ALA A 269 26.74 1.82 -2.59
C ALA A 269 26.97 3.25 -3.10
N THR A 270 27.95 3.96 -2.53
CA THR A 270 28.32 5.32 -2.90
C THR A 270 28.98 5.43 -4.29
N VAL A 271 29.42 4.32 -4.87
CA VAL A 271 29.98 4.31 -6.23
C VAL A 271 28.85 4.48 -7.23
N PRO A 272 28.93 5.43 -8.19
CA PRO A 272 27.87 5.61 -9.19
C PRO A 272 27.58 4.33 -9.98
N GLY A 273 26.32 3.90 -10.00
CA GLY A 273 25.89 2.66 -10.65
C GLY A 273 26.17 1.38 -9.86
N ALA A 274 26.65 1.48 -8.61
CA ALA A 274 26.93 0.32 -7.76
C ALA A 274 25.73 -0.58 -7.55
N LEU A 275 24.54 -0.01 -7.29
CA LEU A 275 23.34 -0.81 -7.03
C LEU A 275 23.02 -1.75 -8.20
N ASP A 276 23.01 -1.25 -9.43
CA ASP A 276 22.72 -2.06 -10.62
C ASP A 276 23.82 -3.10 -10.86
N ALA A 277 25.09 -2.71 -10.71
CA ALA A 277 26.23 -3.60 -10.89
C ALA A 277 26.27 -4.73 -9.86
N ASN A 278 26.05 -4.40 -8.58
CA ASN A 278 26.08 -5.36 -7.49
C ASN A 278 24.88 -6.31 -7.56
N HIS A 279 23.69 -5.79 -7.87
CA HIS A 279 22.50 -6.61 -8.11
C HIS A 279 22.76 -7.63 -9.22
N ALA A 280 23.26 -7.16 -10.37
CA ALA A 280 23.61 -8.05 -11.47
C ALA A 280 24.69 -9.07 -11.07
N ALA A 281 25.72 -8.67 -10.32
CA ALA A 281 26.77 -9.58 -9.85
C ALA A 281 26.23 -10.68 -8.93
N LEU A 282 25.35 -10.35 -7.98
CA LEU A 282 24.75 -11.33 -7.07
C LEU A 282 23.92 -12.38 -7.81
N LEU A 283 23.22 -11.98 -8.87
CA LEU A 283 22.33 -12.86 -9.64
C LEU A 283 23.06 -13.60 -10.77
N GLN A 284 24.12 -13.04 -11.35
CA GLN A 284 24.70 -13.54 -12.60
C GLN A 284 26.13 -14.07 -12.45
N ALA A 285 26.87 -13.66 -11.42
CA ALA A 285 28.23 -14.17 -11.22
C ALA A 285 28.19 -15.66 -10.84
N THR A 286 29.08 -16.44 -11.44
CA THR A 286 29.23 -17.86 -11.13
C THR A 286 30.12 -18.02 -9.90
N PRO A 287 29.64 -18.62 -8.80
CA PRO A 287 30.47 -18.87 -7.64
C PRO A 287 31.60 -19.84 -7.96
N ALA A 288 32.77 -19.64 -7.34
CA ALA A 288 33.82 -20.65 -7.32
C ALA A 288 33.42 -21.92 -6.55
N ASN A 289 32.40 -21.82 -5.69
CA ASN A 289 31.81 -22.97 -5.02
C ASN A 289 30.92 -23.76 -5.99
N ALA A 290 31.31 -24.98 -6.32
CA ALA A 290 30.61 -25.82 -7.29
C ALA A 290 29.26 -26.38 -6.81
N ALA A 291 28.91 -26.26 -5.52
CA ALA A 291 27.63 -26.71 -4.99
C ALA A 291 26.49 -25.73 -5.29
N TYR A 292 26.80 -24.50 -5.70
CA TYR A 292 25.82 -23.43 -5.96
C TYR A 292 26.01 -22.83 -7.35
N ALA A 293 24.90 -22.59 -8.05
CA ALA A 293 24.93 -21.99 -9.38
C ALA A 293 25.09 -20.46 -9.34
N GLN A 294 24.61 -19.81 -8.27
CA GLN A 294 24.53 -18.34 -8.13
C GLN A 294 24.76 -17.94 -6.67
N PHE A 295 25.16 -16.68 -6.44
CA PHE A 295 25.21 -16.12 -5.08
C PHE A 295 23.80 -15.88 -4.54
N VAL A 296 22.90 -15.40 -5.39
CA VAL A 296 21.47 -15.27 -5.13
C VAL A 296 20.72 -16.00 -6.25
N ALA A 297 19.93 -16.99 -5.88
CA ALA A 297 18.99 -17.70 -6.74
C ALA A 297 17.58 -17.12 -6.49
N PRO A 298 17.04 -16.28 -7.41
CA PRO A 298 15.73 -15.66 -7.23
C PRO A 298 14.63 -16.68 -6.96
N GLY A 299 13.84 -16.44 -5.91
CA GLY A 299 12.76 -17.30 -5.44
C GLY A 299 13.19 -18.50 -4.59
N ASP A 300 14.49 -18.72 -4.38
CA ASP A 300 15.00 -19.87 -3.62
C ASP A 300 16.17 -19.50 -2.68
N PRO A 301 15.87 -19.14 -1.42
CA PRO A 301 16.89 -18.90 -0.40
C PRO A 301 17.77 -20.12 -0.09
N SER A 302 17.25 -21.33 -0.29
CA SER A 302 18.00 -22.56 -0.02
C SER A 302 19.09 -22.80 -1.06
N ALA A 303 18.84 -22.42 -2.31
CA ALA A 303 19.78 -22.46 -3.42
C ALA A 303 20.67 -21.20 -3.54
N SER A 304 20.57 -20.25 -2.62
CA SER A 304 21.33 -18.99 -2.64
C SER A 304 22.58 -19.08 -1.75
N LEU A 305 23.78 -19.13 -2.36
CA LEU A 305 25.04 -19.25 -1.61
C LEU A 305 25.23 -18.13 -0.57
N LEU A 306 24.85 -16.89 -0.90
CA LEU A 306 24.93 -15.76 0.03
C LEU A 306 24.13 -16.04 1.31
N LYS A 307 22.87 -16.45 1.19
CA LYS A 307 22.00 -16.75 2.33
C LYS A 307 22.57 -17.88 3.17
N GLN A 308 23.11 -18.93 2.54
CA GLN A 308 23.69 -20.08 3.25
C GLN A 308 24.97 -19.70 4.02
N ALA A 309 25.82 -18.87 3.43
CA ALA A 309 27.03 -18.35 4.09
C ALA A 309 26.69 -17.48 5.30
N LEU A 310 25.70 -16.59 5.17
CA LEU A 310 25.22 -15.75 6.28
C LEU A 310 24.50 -16.57 7.37
N TRP A 311 23.70 -17.57 6.98
CA TRP A 311 23.03 -18.46 7.92
C TRP A 311 24.06 -19.28 8.73
N ALA A 312 25.10 -19.80 8.07
CA ALA A 312 26.16 -20.54 8.74
C ALA A 312 26.89 -19.68 9.78
N LYS A 313 27.13 -18.40 9.46
CA LYS A 313 27.75 -17.44 10.40
C LYS A 313 26.93 -17.25 11.67
N LEU A 314 25.61 -17.18 11.54
CA LEU A 314 24.72 -16.93 12.68
C LEU A 314 24.52 -18.18 13.53
N HIS A 315 24.53 -19.39 12.94
CA HIS A 315 24.05 -20.60 13.61
C HIS A 315 25.12 -21.67 13.88
N CYS A 316 26.16 -21.79 13.04
CA CYS A 316 27.10 -22.91 13.13
C CYS A 316 28.13 -22.77 14.26
N GLY A 317 28.18 -21.61 14.93
CA GLY A 317 28.91 -21.45 16.18
C GLY A 317 28.17 -21.99 17.42
N ALA A 318 26.90 -22.39 17.30
CA ALA A 318 26.11 -22.91 18.42
C ALA A 318 26.63 -24.26 18.93
N THR A 319 26.33 -24.61 20.19
CA THR A 319 26.72 -25.89 20.80
C THR A 319 25.49 -26.60 21.39
N PRO A 320 25.07 -27.76 20.84
CA PRO A 320 25.62 -28.40 19.63
C PRO A 320 25.27 -27.60 18.35
N PRO A 321 26.08 -27.69 17.29
CA PRO A 321 25.76 -27.06 16.02
C PRO A 321 24.51 -27.73 15.40
N PRO A 322 23.66 -26.97 14.70
CA PRO A 322 22.53 -27.54 13.99
C PRO A 322 22.98 -28.53 12.89
N PRO A 323 22.17 -29.55 12.54
CA PRO A 323 22.53 -30.54 11.52
C PRO A 323 22.83 -29.96 10.14
N LEU A 324 22.23 -28.81 9.80
CA LEU A 324 22.50 -28.12 8.53
C LEU A 324 23.97 -27.71 8.40
N CYS A 325 24.68 -27.47 9.51
CA CYS A 325 26.09 -27.09 9.47
C CYS A 325 26.98 -28.18 8.85
N ASP A 326 26.71 -29.46 9.14
CA ASP A 326 27.45 -30.58 8.54
C ASP A 326 27.26 -30.63 7.01
N VAL A 327 26.06 -30.26 6.53
CA VAL A 327 25.75 -30.20 5.11
C VAL A 327 26.50 -29.03 4.45
N LEU A 328 26.47 -27.86 5.07
CA LEU A 328 27.13 -26.66 4.57
C LEU A 328 28.66 -26.83 4.54
N ASP A 329 29.24 -27.47 5.55
CA ASP A 329 30.65 -27.83 5.59
C ASP A 329 31.01 -28.80 4.44
N ALA A 330 30.18 -29.83 4.20
CA ALA A 330 30.37 -30.75 3.08
C ALA A 330 30.25 -30.07 1.70
N GLN A 331 29.50 -28.98 1.62
CA GLN A 331 29.37 -28.12 0.43
C GLN A 331 30.46 -27.05 0.34
N ASN A 332 31.44 -27.03 1.25
CA ASN A 332 32.48 -25.99 1.35
C ASN A 332 31.93 -24.56 1.46
N VAL A 333 30.77 -24.39 2.10
CA VAL A 333 30.20 -23.06 2.37
C VAL A 333 30.96 -22.43 3.53
N GLN A 334 31.60 -21.28 3.27
CA GLN A 334 32.32 -20.55 4.31
C GLN A 334 31.38 -19.57 5.04
N PRO A 335 31.30 -19.60 6.38
CA PRO A 335 30.55 -18.62 7.14
C PRO A 335 31.06 -17.19 6.93
N MET A 336 30.17 -16.27 6.56
CA MET A 336 30.49 -14.85 6.29
C MET A 336 29.46 -13.94 6.96
N PRO A 337 29.79 -12.66 7.26
CA PRO A 337 31.09 -12.00 7.09
C PRO A 337 32.16 -12.48 8.08
N ALA A 338 33.44 -12.32 7.73
CA ALA A 338 34.56 -12.68 8.61
C ALA A 338 34.61 -11.83 9.89
N GLY A 339 34.16 -10.57 9.84
CA GLY A 339 34.05 -9.64 10.98
C GLY A 339 32.59 -9.29 11.32
N GLY A 340 32.33 -8.84 12.55
CA GLY A 340 30.99 -8.46 13.02
C GLY A 340 30.08 -9.65 13.36
N ALA A 341 29.01 -9.37 14.11
CA ALA A 341 27.91 -10.29 14.37
C ALA A 341 26.71 -9.83 13.53
N LEU A 342 26.26 -10.68 12.61
CA LEU A 342 25.08 -10.44 11.79
C LEU A 342 23.82 -10.51 12.65
N GLU A 343 22.82 -9.68 12.38
CA GLU A 343 21.53 -9.77 13.06
C GLU A 343 20.64 -10.83 12.39
N ALA A 344 19.82 -11.51 13.20
CA ALA A 344 18.90 -12.52 12.69
C ALA A 344 17.82 -11.92 11.77
N SER A 345 17.37 -10.71 12.08
CA SER A 345 16.38 -9.97 11.30
C SER A 345 16.93 -9.56 9.93
N GLU A 346 18.19 -9.15 9.82
CA GLU A 346 18.84 -8.84 8.54
C GLU A 346 18.95 -10.07 7.62
N LEU A 347 19.20 -11.25 8.19
CA LEU A 347 19.19 -12.52 7.45
C LEU A 347 17.78 -12.89 6.98
N GLU A 348 16.76 -12.61 7.79
CA GLU A 348 15.35 -12.82 7.45
C GLU A 348 14.90 -11.86 6.34
N ALA A 349 15.27 -10.59 6.42
CA ALA A 349 15.00 -9.60 5.36
C ALA A 349 15.63 -10.00 4.02
N LEU A 350 16.88 -10.47 4.05
CA LEU A 350 17.53 -11.01 2.85
C LEU A 350 16.77 -12.22 2.30
N ALA A 351 16.30 -13.13 3.16
CA ALA A 351 15.55 -14.30 2.75
C ALA A 351 14.23 -13.89 2.06
N LEU A 352 13.46 -12.98 2.66
CA LEU A 352 12.22 -12.45 2.07
C LEU A 352 12.48 -11.79 0.70
N TRP A 353 13.53 -10.98 0.60
CA TRP A 353 13.91 -10.37 -0.68
C TRP A 353 14.26 -11.42 -1.74
N ILE A 354 14.96 -12.50 -1.37
CA ILE A 354 15.24 -13.60 -2.30
C ILE A 354 13.95 -14.32 -2.69
N GLU A 355 13.07 -14.63 -1.74
CA GLU A 355 11.78 -15.30 -1.98
C GLU A 355 10.89 -14.52 -2.95
N ASP A 356 10.90 -13.20 -2.86
CA ASP A 356 10.17 -12.29 -3.75
C ASP A 356 10.82 -12.13 -5.15
N GLY A 357 11.83 -12.95 -5.46
CA GLY A 357 12.50 -12.95 -6.76
C GLY A 357 13.65 -11.95 -6.86
N ALA A 358 14.16 -11.48 -5.72
CA ALA A 358 15.31 -10.59 -5.63
C ALA A 358 15.18 -9.32 -6.51
N PRO A 359 14.09 -8.55 -6.39
CA PRO A 359 13.87 -7.37 -7.23
C PRO A 359 14.94 -6.31 -6.99
N ARG A 360 15.34 -5.62 -8.07
CA ARG A 360 16.31 -4.50 -7.99
C ARG A 360 15.65 -3.24 -7.44
N ASP A 361 14.46 -2.93 -7.92
CA ASP A 361 13.68 -1.75 -7.56
C ASP A 361 12.38 -2.17 -6.87
N GLY A 362 11.72 -1.23 -6.19
CA GLY A 362 10.51 -1.50 -5.42
C GLY A 362 10.80 -2.07 -4.02
N VAL A 363 9.72 -2.39 -3.31
CA VAL A 363 9.77 -2.76 -1.89
C VAL A 363 9.13 -4.12 -1.68
N VAL A 364 9.85 -4.97 -0.97
CA VAL A 364 9.38 -6.28 -0.51
C VAL A 364 8.78 -6.10 0.88
N ALA A 365 7.51 -6.48 1.03
CA ALA A 365 6.76 -6.32 2.27
C ALA A 365 7.48 -6.97 3.47
N GLY A 366 7.40 -6.32 4.63
CA GLY A 366 8.04 -6.77 5.88
C GLY A 366 9.55 -6.53 5.98
N THR A 367 10.22 -6.10 4.92
CA THR A 367 11.68 -5.89 4.96
C THR A 367 12.11 -4.61 5.68
N ALA A 368 11.27 -3.58 5.74
CA ALA A 368 11.56 -2.31 6.42
C ALA A 368 11.80 -2.51 7.92
N GLU A 369 10.91 -3.25 8.58
CA GLU A 369 10.96 -3.53 10.02
C GLU A 369 12.15 -4.41 10.40
N LEU A 370 12.44 -5.42 9.58
CA LEU A 370 13.56 -6.35 9.80
C LEU A 370 14.92 -5.69 9.62
N LEU A 371 15.01 -4.66 8.78
CA LEU A 371 16.25 -3.91 8.52
C LEU A 371 16.39 -2.67 9.41
N ASP A 372 15.36 -2.28 10.16
CA ASP A 372 15.27 -1.02 10.91
C ASP A 372 15.52 0.21 10.01
N VAL A 373 14.81 0.27 8.89
CA VAL A 373 14.94 1.30 7.84
C VAL A 373 13.58 1.79 7.35
N CYS A 374 13.58 2.90 6.63
CA CYS A 374 12.38 3.44 6.00
C CYS A 374 12.37 3.13 4.50
N LEU A 375 11.29 2.54 4.02
CA LEU A 375 11.09 2.20 2.61
C LEU A 375 9.77 2.84 2.11
N PRO A 376 9.67 3.21 0.83
CA PRO A 376 8.41 3.66 0.24
C PRO A 376 7.39 2.52 0.15
N ASP A 377 6.13 2.84 -0.17
CA ASP A 377 5.08 1.84 -0.37
C ASP A 377 5.47 0.82 -1.46
N PRO A 378 5.13 -0.47 -1.29
CA PRO A 378 5.36 -1.49 -2.31
C PRO A 378 4.49 -1.24 -3.55
N ASP A 379 5.10 -0.76 -4.63
CA ASP A 379 4.50 -0.72 -5.97
C ASP A 379 4.18 -2.14 -6.50
N PRO A 380 3.00 -2.38 -7.10
CA PRO A 380 1.69 -2.55 -6.45
C PRO A 380 1.65 -3.78 -5.49
N PRO A 381 0.63 -3.91 -4.61
CA PRO A 381 0.60 -4.89 -3.53
C PRO A 381 0.80 -6.34 -4.03
N PRO A 382 1.62 -7.14 -3.32
CA PRO A 382 1.84 -8.54 -3.68
C PRO A 382 0.51 -9.31 -3.66
N PRO A 383 0.29 -10.25 -4.59
CA PRO A 383 -0.85 -11.15 -4.50
C PRO A 383 -0.78 -11.86 -3.14
N SER A 384 -1.86 -11.78 -2.35
CA SER A 384 -1.99 -12.46 -1.06
C SER A 384 -1.96 -13.98 -1.25
N GLY A 385 -0.76 -14.53 -1.43
CA GLY A 385 -0.43 -15.93 -1.51
C GLY A 385 0.12 -16.37 -0.17
N GLY A 386 -0.63 -17.24 0.52
CA GLY A 386 -0.29 -17.70 1.86
C GLY A 386 1.09 -18.36 1.93
N LEU A 387 1.71 -18.20 3.10
CA LEU A 387 2.83 -19.00 3.58
C LEU A 387 2.61 -20.47 3.18
N PRO A 388 3.52 -21.11 2.42
CA PRO A 388 3.46 -22.53 2.22
C PRO A 388 3.66 -23.21 3.57
N ALA A 389 2.63 -23.90 4.04
CA ALA A 389 2.80 -24.90 5.08
C ALA A 389 3.61 -26.06 4.49
N SER A 390 4.90 -26.13 4.79
CA SER A 390 5.67 -27.37 5.11
C SER A 390 7.12 -27.04 5.39
#